data_AF-A0A7C5I9F3-F1
#
_entry.id   AF-A0A7C5I9F3-F1
#
_cell.length_a   1.000
_cell.length_b   1.000
_cell.length_c   1.000
_cell.angle_alpha   90.00
_cell.angle_beta   90.00
_cell.angle_gamma   90.00
#
_symmetry.space_group_name_H-M   'P 1'
#
loop_
_entity.id
_entity.type
_entity.pdbx_description
1 polymer ?
#
loop_
_entity_poly.entity_id
_entity_poly.type
_entity_poly.pdbx_seq_one_letter_code
_entity_poly.pdbx_strand_id
1 'polypeptide(L)'
;MSDLEFAEAVDGLPTAEDLVLIGEGCSLACKFCMYRRGRAGVSLAEALDERFKVPVASRVTILAGDVLRLELAPLIRRLVAVGAVEVISYCHPGTSEAPLTELKSAGLTGLYLMLPAASARPLAALTGGLSTLSRVAR
;
A
#
# COMPACT_ATOMS: atom_id res chain seq x y z
N MET A 1 -15.95 -26.20 -19.97
CA MET A 1 -15.54 -25.35 -18.83
C MET A 1 -14.06 -25.14 -19.02
N SER A 2 -13.68 -23.91 -19.38
CA SER A 2 -12.37 -23.57 -19.93
C SER A 2 -11.26 -23.66 -18.88
N ASP A 3 -10.14 -24.22 -19.31
CA ASP A 3 -8.85 -24.16 -18.65
C ASP A 3 -8.46 -22.70 -18.43
N LEU A 4 -8.41 -22.27 -17.16
CA LEU A 4 -7.75 -21.03 -16.77
C LEU A 4 -6.28 -21.36 -16.57
N GLU A 5 -5.50 -21.21 -17.64
CA GLU A 5 -4.04 -21.13 -17.55
C GLU A 5 -3.69 -19.93 -16.66
N PHE A 6 -3.29 -20.21 -15.41
CA PHE A 6 -2.50 -19.26 -14.65
C PHE A 6 -1.14 -19.21 -15.34
N ALA A 7 -0.95 -18.21 -16.19
CA ALA A 7 0.37 -17.89 -16.71
C ALA A 7 1.28 -17.61 -15.50
N GLU A 8 2.21 -18.55 -15.25
CA GLU A 8 3.28 -18.33 -14.28
C GLU A 8 4.05 -17.10 -14.72
N ALA A 9 4.18 -16.12 -13.82
CA ALA A 9 4.98 -14.94 -14.07
C ALA A 9 6.42 -15.38 -14.37
N VAL A 10 6.83 -15.23 -15.63
CA VAL A 10 8.19 -15.50 -16.08
C VAL A 10 9.09 -14.43 -15.49
N ASP A 11 10.05 -14.84 -14.67
CA ASP A 11 11.02 -13.96 -13.99
C ASP A 11 11.69 -13.05 -15.04
N GLY A 12 11.33 -11.76 -15.06
CA GLY A 12 11.94 -10.74 -15.92
C GLY A 12 11.15 -10.24 -17.14
N LEU A 13 9.91 -10.68 -17.39
CA LEU A 13 9.05 -10.02 -18.40
C LEU A 13 8.22 -8.90 -17.75
N PRO A 14 8.21 -7.68 -18.31
CA PRO A 14 7.41 -6.59 -17.77
C PRO A 14 5.92 -6.94 -17.78
N THR A 15 5.29 -7.01 -16.61
CA THR A 15 3.83 -7.12 -16.51
C THR A 15 3.21 -5.73 -16.60
N ALA A 16 1.94 -5.64 -16.99
CA ALA A 16 1.23 -4.37 -16.97
C ALA A 16 1.10 -3.85 -15.53
N GLU A 17 0.73 -4.74 -14.61
CA GLU A 17 0.50 -4.44 -13.20
C GLU A 17 1.10 -5.54 -12.31
N ASP A 18 1.64 -5.13 -11.16
CA ASP A 18 2.09 -6.04 -10.11
C ASP A 18 1.96 -5.40 -8.71
N LEU A 19 2.31 -6.16 -7.67
CA LEU A 19 2.11 -5.79 -6.28
C LEU A 19 3.34 -6.06 -5.40
N VAL A 20 3.58 -5.15 -4.45
CA VAL A 20 4.43 -5.42 -3.30
C VAL A 20 3.52 -5.58 -2.09
N LEU A 21 3.45 -6.80 -1.56
CA LEU A 21 2.57 -7.14 -0.45
C LEU A 21 3.34 -7.16 0.87
N ILE A 22 3.19 -6.10 1.65
CA ILE A 22 3.72 -5.96 3.01
C ILE A 22 2.69 -6.52 4.00
N GLY A 23 3.13 -7.46 4.83
CA GLY A 23 2.30 -8.30 5.70
C GLY A 23 1.96 -7.67 7.06
N GLU A 24 2.67 -6.63 7.49
CA GLU A 24 2.42 -5.98 8.77
C GLU A 24 0.98 -5.46 8.90
N GLY A 25 0.45 -5.60 10.12
CA GLY A 25 -0.86 -5.10 10.49
C GLY A 25 -0.96 -3.57 10.46
N CYS A 26 -2.18 -3.09 10.72
CA CYS A 26 -2.49 -1.66 10.78
C CYS A 26 -2.75 -1.23 12.22
N SER A 27 -2.41 0.02 12.54
CA SER A 27 -2.74 0.67 13.81
C SER A 27 -4.24 0.92 14.02
N LEU A 28 -5.05 0.87 12.97
CA LEU A 28 -6.51 1.02 13.07
C LEU A 28 -7.18 -0.16 13.78
N ALA A 29 -8.27 0.14 14.50
CA ALA A 29 -9.10 -0.84 15.20
C ALA A 29 -10.42 -1.08 14.45
N CYS A 30 -10.32 -1.32 13.14
CA CYS A 30 -11.48 -1.50 12.28
C CYS A 30 -12.29 -2.74 12.67
N LYS A 31 -13.59 -2.56 12.94
CA LYS A 31 -14.49 -3.65 13.40
C LYS A 31 -14.70 -4.77 12.37
N PHE A 32 -14.51 -4.44 11.10
CA PHE A 32 -14.69 -5.35 9.96
C PHE A 32 -13.38 -5.94 9.45
N CYS A 33 -12.22 -5.51 9.98
CA CYS A 33 -10.92 -5.91 9.44
C CYS A 33 -10.43 -7.21 10.05
N MET A 34 -10.35 -8.26 9.23
CA MET A 34 -9.74 -9.54 9.61
C MET A 34 -8.20 -9.51 9.64
N TYR A 35 -7.58 -8.51 9.00
CA TYR A 35 -6.12 -8.38 8.84
C TYR A 35 -5.47 -7.43 9.84
N ARG A 36 -6.15 -7.11 10.97
CA ARG A 36 -5.63 -6.16 11.96
C ARG A 36 -4.24 -6.55 12.48
N ARG A 37 -4.00 -7.85 12.66
CA ARG A 37 -2.73 -8.40 13.16
C ARG A 37 -1.72 -8.71 12.06
N GLY A 38 -2.03 -8.33 10.82
CA GLY A 38 -1.25 -8.65 9.63
C GLY A 38 -1.98 -9.60 8.69
N ARG A 39 -1.32 -9.89 7.58
CA ARG A 39 -1.76 -10.76 6.49
C ARG A 39 -0.56 -11.46 5.86
N ALA A 40 -0.80 -12.33 4.89
CA ALA A 40 0.26 -12.85 4.05
C ALA A 40 1.00 -11.71 3.32
N GLY A 41 2.31 -11.83 3.20
CA GLY A 41 3.20 -10.81 2.64
C GLY A 41 4.59 -10.87 3.26
N VAL A 42 5.52 -10.10 2.69
CA VAL A 42 6.85 -9.90 3.26
C VAL A 42 6.78 -8.92 4.43
N SER A 43 7.78 -8.95 5.30
CA SER A 43 7.92 -7.87 6.28
C SER A 43 8.31 -6.55 5.60
N LEU A 44 8.00 -5.42 6.22
CA LEU A 44 8.47 -4.10 5.80
C LEU A 44 10.00 -4.07 5.77
N ALA A 45 10.66 -4.63 6.78
CA ALA A 45 12.12 -4.67 6.83
C ALA A 45 12.70 -5.42 5.61
N GLU A 46 12.07 -6.53 5.24
CA GLU A 46 12.44 -7.29 4.04
C GLU A 46 12.16 -6.51 2.76
N ALA A 47 10.97 -5.90 2.61
CA ALA A 47 10.65 -5.09 1.42
C ALA A 47 11.60 -3.89 1.23
N LEU A 48 12.15 -3.36 2.33
CA LEU A 48 13.09 -2.24 2.31
C LEU A 48 14.56 -2.67 2.11
N ASP A 49 14.88 -3.96 2.30
CA ASP A 49 16.24 -4.48 2.07
C ASP A 49 16.61 -4.33 0.58
N GLU A 50 17.82 -3.87 0.30
CA GLU A 50 18.30 -3.62 -1.07
C GLU A 50 18.29 -4.89 -1.95
N ARG A 51 18.38 -6.08 -1.33
CA ARG A 51 18.36 -7.38 -2.01
C ARG A 51 16.96 -7.86 -2.33
N PHE A 52 15.92 -7.20 -1.81
CA PHE A 52 14.54 -7.54 -2.16
C PHE A 52 14.35 -7.46 -3.68
N LYS A 53 13.80 -8.50 -4.29
CA LYS A 53 13.49 -8.45 -5.72
C LYS A 53 12.21 -7.64 -5.90
N VAL A 54 12.33 -6.44 -6.45
CA VAL A 54 11.17 -5.63 -6.80
C VAL A 54 10.54 -6.15 -8.09
N PRO A 55 9.21 -6.10 -8.23
CA PRO A 55 8.55 -6.45 -9.47
C PRO A 55 8.94 -5.50 -10.61
N VAL A 56 9.01 -6.03 -11.83
CA VAL A 56 9.24 -5.26 -13.06
C VAL A 56 7.89 -5.12 -13.76
N ALA A 57 7.21 -4.01 -13.51
CA ALA A 57 5.89 -3.73 -14.05
C ALA A 57 5.68 -2.23 -14.29
N SER A 58 4.79 -1.89 -15.22
CA SER A 58 4.51 -0.47 -15.52
C SER A 58 3.74 0.22 -14.37
N ARG A 59 2.84 -0.51 -13.71
CA ARG A 59 2.12 -0.08 -12.50
C ARG A 59 2.42 -1.03 -11.36
N VAL A 60 2.85 -0.49 -10.22
CA VAL A 60 3.07 -1.28 -9.01
C VAL A 60 2.25 -0.72 -7.86
N THR A 61 1.45 -1.59 -7.23
CA THR A 61 0.70 -1.24 -6.02
C THR A 61 1.41 -1.77 -4.78
N ILE A 62 1.78 -0.87 -3.88
CA ILE A 62 2.29 -1.22 -2.55
C ILE A 62 1.09 -1.40 -1.63
N LEU A 63 0.85 -2.64 -1.25
CA LEU A 63 -0.16 -2.99 -0.26
C LEU A 63 0.56 -3.15 1.08
N ALA A 64 0.26 -2.30 2.06
CA ALA A 64 0.64 -2.48 3.47
C ALA A 64 -0.59 -2.39 4.40
N GLY A 65 -0.43 -2.69 5.69
CA GLY A 65 -1.45 -2.39 6.69
C GLY A 65 -1.40 -0.92 7.12
N ASP A 66 -0.22 -0.40 7.38
CA ASP A 66 0.06 1.01 7.69
C ASP A 66 1.03 1.58 6.66
N VAL A 67 0.56 2.52 5.82
CA VAL A 67 1.01 2.53 4.41
C VAL A 67 1.57 3.87 3.92
N LEU A 68 1.46 4.93 4.73
CA LEU A 68 2.18 6.17 4.48
C LEU A 68 3.29 6.33 5.49
N ARG A 69 4.43 5.74 5.14
CA ARG A 69 5.65 5.73 5.94
C ARG A 69 6.79 6.27 5.10
N LEU A 70 7.58 7.18 5.65
CA LEU A 70 8.71 7.80 4.95
C LEU A 70 9.72 6.75 4.48
N GLU A 71 9.83 5.68 5.27
CA GLU A 71 10.69 4.53 5.04
C GLU A 71 10.41 3.83 3.70
N LEU A 72 9.26 4.04 3.05
CA LEU A 72 8.95 3.49 1.73
C LEU A 72 9.69 4.19 0.58
N ALA A 73 10.25 5.39 0.80
CA ALA A 73 10.88 6.17 -0.27
C ALA A 73 11.99 5.42 -1.04
N PRO A 74 12.90 4.65 -0.38
CA PRO A 74 13.90 3.84 -1.09
C PRO A 74 13.28 2.75 -1.97
N LEU A 75 12.22 2.07 -1.51
CA LEU A 75 11.50 1.06 -2.30
C LEU A 75 10.84 1.69 -3.53
N ILE A 76 10.16 2.84 -3.37
CA ILE A 76 9.52 3.56 -4.47
C ILE A 76 10.56 3.95 -5.53
N ARG A 77 11.72 4.50 -5.11
CA ARG A 77 12.81 4.84 -6.04
C ARG A 77 13.30 3.63 -6.83
N ARG A 78 13.40 2.46 -6.18
CA ARG A 78 13.79 1.22 -6.85
C ARG A 78 12.76 0.73 -7.86
N LEU A 79 11.46 0.82 -7.53
CA LEU A 79 10.37 0.49 -8.45
C LEU A 79 10.42 1.37 -9.71
N VAL A 80 10.62 2.67 -9.55
CA VAL A 80 10.77 3.60 -10.68
C VAL A 80 12.03 3.28 -11.49
N ALA A 81 13.15 2.97 -10.83
CA ALA A 81 14.41 2.65 -11.50
C ALA A 81 14.33 1.40 -12.39
N VAL A 82 13.45 0.45 -12.07
CA VAL A 82 13.21 -0.76 -12.90
C VAL A 82 12.09 -0.59 -13.93
N GLY A 83 11.51 0.61 -14.06
CA GLY A 83 10.58 0.96 -15.13
C GLY A 83 9.12 1.18 -14.71
N ALA A 84 8.80 1.19 -13.42
CA ALA A 84 7.45 1.57 -12.98
C ALA A 84 7.18 3.05 -13.28
N VAL A 85 6.12 3.32 -14.03
CA VAL A 85 5.63 4.67 -14.31
C VAL A 85 4.50 5.08 -13.38
N GLU A 86 3.82 4.10 -12.79
CA GLU A 86 2.82 4.29 -11.76
C GLU A 86 3.19 3.51 -10.49
N VAL A 87 3.42 4.22 -9.39
CA VAL A 87 3.63 3.62 -8.07
C VAL A 87 2.52 4.11 -7.16
N ILE A 88 1.67 3.19 -6.73
CA ILE A 88 0.46 3.49 -5.96
C ILE A 88 0.58 2.88 -4.57
N SER A 89 0.24 3.64 -3.53
CA SER A 89 0.22 3.16 -2.15
C SER A 89 -1.22 2.99 -1.66
N TYR A 90 -1.60 1.79 -1.21
CA TYR A 90 -2.93 1.54 -0.64
C TYR A 90 -3.01 2.07 0.79
N CYS A 91 -3.83 3.07 1.07
CA CYS A 91 -3.84 3.77 2.35
C CYS A 91 -5.16 3.65 3.10
N HIS A 92 -5.07 3.81 4.41
CA HIS A 92 -6.20 3.76 5.32
C HIS A 92 -6.47 5.14 5.93
N PRO A 93 -7.69 5.43 6.42
CA PRO A 93 -8.11 6.78 6.82
C PRO A 93 -7.53 7.23 8.18
N GLY A 94 -6.49 6.55 8.67
CA GLY A 94 -5.72 6.85 9.88
C GLY A 94 -4.27 7.28 9.61
N THR A 95 -3.83 7.26 8.36
CA THR A 95 -2.45 7.59 8.00
C THR A 95 -2.20 9.10 8.10
N SER A 96 -0.97 9.47 8.44
CA SER A 96 -0.49 10.85 8.37
C SER A 96 -0.18 11.24 6.93
N GLU A 97 -0.50 12.48 6.55
CA GLU A 97 -0.14 13.05 5.26
C GLU A 97 1.30 13.58 5.23
N ALA A 98 1.95 13.73 6.39
CA ALA A 98 3.29 14.32 6.50
C ALA A 98 4.34 13.71 5.55
N PRO A 99 4.36 12.38 5.29
CA PRO A 99 5.33 11.78 4.37
C PRO A 99 5.06 12.03 2.89
N LEU A 100 3.86 12.49 2.49
CA LEU A 100 3.41 12.48 1.09
C LEU A 100 4.31 13.29 0.15
N THR A 101 4.80 14.45 0.60
CA THR A 101 5.69 15.28 -0.23
C THR A 101 6.98 14.54 -0.58
N GLU A 102 7.60 13.88 0.40
CA GLU A 102 8.84 13.13 0.16
C GLU A 102 8.57 11.87 -0.66
N LEU A 103 7.48 11.15 -0.38
CA LEU A 103 7.11 9.96 -1.15
C LEU A 103 6.79 10.31 -2.62
N LYS A 104 6.15 11.45 -2.86
CA LYS A 104 5.94 11.98 -4.21
C LYS A 104 7.27 12.27 -4.91
N SER A 105 8.20 12.94 -4.23
CA SER A 105 9.57 13.18 -4.76
C SER A 105 10.34 11.89 -5.03
N ALA A 106 10.05 10.82 -4.29
CA ALA A 106 10.62 9.49 -4.53
C ALA A 106 10.02 8.77 -5.75
N GLY A 107 8.88 9.25 -6.28
CA GLY A 107 8.20 8.66 -7.44
C GLY A 107 6.82 8.07 -7.15
N LEU A 108 6.24 8.32 -5.97
CA LEU A 108 4.85 7.93 -5.69
C LEU A 108 3.90 8.75 -6.57
N THR A 109 3.06 8.07 -7.35
CA THR A 109 2.16 8.72 -8.31
C THR A 109 0.70 8.72 -7.87
N GLY A 110 0.32 7.84 -6.94
CA GLY A 110 -1.06 7.74 -6.52
C GLY A 110 -1.27 7.09 -5.15
N LEU A 111 -2.50 7.24 -4.65
CA LEU A 111 -2.97 6.63 -3.43
C LEU A 111 -4.28 5.89 -3.71
N TYR A 112 -4.40 4.66 -3.23
CA TYR A 112 -5.68 3.97 -3.11
C TYR A 112 -6.18 4.09 -1.68
N LEU A 113 -7.03 5.09 -1.43
CA LEU A 113 -7.61 5.33 -0.11
C LEU A 113 -8.84 4.45 0.11
N MET A 114 -8.76 3.51 1.05
CA MET A 114 -9.95 2.78 1.52
C MET A 114 -10.69 3.63 2.55
N LEU A 115 -11.88 4.09 2.19
CA LEU A 115 -12.73 4.90 3.07
C LEU A 115 -14.03 4.14 3.36
N PRO A 116 -14.18 3.54 4.56
CA PRO A 116 -15.35 2.70 4.86
C PRO A 116 -16.62 3.51 5.12
N ALA A 117 -16.52 4.84 5.26
CA ALA A 117 -17.65 5.74 5.33
C ALA A 117 -17.25 7.18 4.96
N ALA A 118 -18.14 7.89 4.28
CA ALA A 118 -17.94 9.30 3.88
C ALA A 118 -18.26 10.32 4.98
N SER A 119 -18.85 9.89 6.11
CA SER A 119 -19.23 10.78 7.21
C SER A 119 -18.39 10.50 8.47
N ALA A 120 -18.02 11.56 9.19
CA ALA A 120 -17.10 11.49 10.33
C ALA A 120 -17.55 10.52 11.44
N ARG A 121 -18.83 10.59 11.84
CA ARG A 121 -19.36 9.75 12.93
C ARG A 121 -19.38 8.25 12.57
N PRO A 122 -19.94 7.84 11.41
CA PRO A 122 -19.80 6.46 10.93
C PRO A 122 -18.34 6.02 10.78
N LEU A 123 -17.46 6.86 10.23
CA LEU A 123 -16.05 6.54 10.04
C LEU A 123 -15.33 6.28 11.38
N ALA A 124 -15.56 7.12 12.39
CA ALA A 124 -15.02 6.91 13.73
C ALA A 124 -15.56 5.61 14.36
N ALA A 125 -16.85 5.35 14.23
CA ALA A 125 -17.48 4.15 14.77
C ALA A 125 -16.94 2.84 14.15
N LEU A 126 -16.61 2.88 12.86
CA LEU A 126 -16.07 1.74 12.10
C LEU A 126 -14.57 1.51 12.34
N THR A 127 -13.80 2.57 12.57
CA THR A 127 -12.32 2.54 12.73
C THR A 127 -11.85 2.51 14.18
N GLY A 128 -12.77 2.44 15.14
CA GLY A 128 -12.46 2.49 16.58
C GLY A 128 -11.99 3.88 17.05
N GLY A 129 -12.34 4.94 16.32
CA GLY A 129 -11.95 6.33 16.63
C GLY A 129 -10.50 6.68 16.26
N LEU A 130 -9.77 5.79 15.59
CA LEU A 130 -8.36 5.99 15.24
C LEU A 130 -8.16 6.60 13.84
N SER A 131 -9.23 6.87 13.09
CA SER A 131 -9.15 7.60 11.82
C SER A 131 -8.73 9.06 12.04
N THR A 132 -7.74 9.52 11.27
CA THR A 132 -7.28 10.91 11.24
C THR A 132 -8.22 11.80 10.45
N LEU A 133 -8.91 11.26 9.44
CA LEU A 133 -9.93 11.99 8.66
C LEU A 133 -11.15 12.42 9.48
N SER A 134 -11.48 11.67 10.54
CA SER A 134 -12.54 12.07 11.49
C SER A 134 -12.24 13.39 12.23
N ARG A 135 -10.97 13.84 12.24
CA ARG A 135 -10.55 15.08 12.90
C ARG A 135 -10.73 16.34 12.05
N VAL A 136 -10.81 16.19 10.72
CA VAL A 136 -10.86 17.30 9.76
C VAL A 136 -12.28 17.71 9.39
N ALA A 137 -13.26 16.81 9.54
CA ALA A 137 -14.67 17.07 9.21
C ALA A 137 -15.45 17.76 10.35
N ARG A 138 -14.90 18.85 10.92
CA ARG A 138 -15.58 19.70 11.89
C ARG A 138 -16.02 21.02 11.26
#